data_AF-A0A968XM14-F1
#
_entry.id   AF-A0A968XM14-F1
#
_cell.length_a   1.000
_cell.length_b   1.000
_cell.length_c   1.000
_cell.angle_alpha   90.00
_cell.angle_beta   90.00
_cell.angle_gamma   90.00
#
_symmetry.space_group_name_H-M   'P 1'
#
loop_
_entity.id
_entity.type
_entity.pdbx_description
1 polymer ?
#
loop_
_entity_poly.entity_id
_entity_poly.type
_entity_poly.pdbx_seq_one_letter_code
_entity_poly.pdbx_strand_id
1 'polypeptide(L)'
;MDEGELADNFASAIAFDKNGNLWAGTFRNGIDVFSGEGKKIKHIEDDNIRNINYLQLQNDEILAATSKGLWRLKADFSVCKFVERLNQHIFQMRQSPPAKA
;
A
#
# COMPACT_ATOMS: atom_id res chain seq x y z
N MET A 1 11.00 -21.98 2.29
CA MET A 1 10.61 -21.18 1.12
C MET A 1 11.91 -20.75 0.48
N ASP A 2 12.09 -21.06 -0.80
CA ASP A 2 13.27 -20.64 -1.54
C ASP A 2 13.33 -19.10 -1.58
N GLU A 3 14.47 -18.53 -1.21
CA GLU A 3 14.64 -17.10 -0.90
C GLU A 3 14.47 -16.16 -2.10
N GLY A 4 14.05 -16.67 -3.27
CA GLY A 4 13.83 -15.90 -4.50
C GLY A 4 12.44 -16.08 -5.12
N GLU A 5 11.56 -16.91 -4.56
CA GLU A 5 10.25 -17.17 -5.16
C GLU A 5 9.19 -16.19 -4.67
N LEU A 6 8.23 -15.86 -5.52
CA LEU A 6 7.02 -15.14 -5.13
C LEU A 6 6.27 -15.91 -4.03
N ALA A 7 5.64 -15.18 -3.11
CA ALA A 7 4.84 -15.73 -2.03
C ALA A 7 3.51 -16.33 -2.53
N ASP A 8 3.15 -16.05 -3.78
CA ASP A 8 2.00 -16.63 -4.47
C ASP A 8 2.43 -16.98 -5.91
N ASN A 9 1.83 -18.02 -6.48
CA ASN A 9 2.06 -18.41 -7.87
C ASN A 9 1.43 -17.43 -8.86
N PHE A 10 0.55 -16.53 -8.39
CA PHE A 10 -0.15 -15.55 -9.20
C PHE A 10 0.17 -14.11 -8.77
N ALA A 11 0.98 -13.42 -9.58
CA ALA A 11 1.16 -11.98 -9.49
C ALA A 11 -0.02 -11.26 -10.16
N SER A 12 -0.73 -10.43 -9.41
CA SER A 12 -1.90 -9.68 -9.89
C SER A 12 -1.55 -8.27 -10.36
N ALA A 13 -0.47 -7.69 -9.84
CA ALA A 13 -0.02 -6.36 -10.19
C ALA A 13 1.50 -6.23 -10.01
N ILE A 14 2.13 -5.37 -10.81
CA ILE A 14 3.53 -5.00 -10.64
C ILE A 14 3.71 -3.49 -10.79
N ALA A 15 4.67 -2.92 -10.06
CA ALA A 15 5.15 -1.56 -10.27
C ALA A 15 6.64 -1.46 -9.88
N PHE A 16 7.39 -0.61 -10.58
CA PHE A 16 8.74 -0.24 -10.16
C PHE A 16 8.71 1.03 -9.32
N ASP A 17 9.48 1.06 -8.23
CA ASP A 17 9.76 2.29 -7.51
C ASP A 17 10.92 3.07 -8.14
N LYS A 18 11.23 4.27 -7.61
CA LYS A 18 12.33 5.10 -8.13
C LYS A 18 13.72 4.54 -7.84
N ASN A 19 13.85 3.59 -6.91
CA ASN A 19 15.10 2.91 -6.60
C ASN A 19 15.33 1.69 -7.51
N GLY A 20 14.40 1.40 -8.43
CA GLY A 20 14.47 0.25 -9.32
C GLY A 20 14.04 -1.06 -8.66
N ASN A 21 13.40 -1.02 -7.48
CA ASN A 21 12.82 -2.23 -6.90
C ASN A 21 11.49 -2.55 -7.59
N LEU A 22 11.26 -3.84 -7.82
CA LEU A 22 10.01 -4.37 -8.33
C LEU A 22 9.08 -4.70 -7.17
N TRP A 23 7.93 -4.05 -7.11
CA TRP A 23 6.84 -4.35 -6.20
C TRP A 23 5.84 -5.25 -6.92
N ALA A 24 5.68 -6.49 -6.45
CA ALA A 24 4.80 -7.49 -7.02
C ALA A 24 3.65 -7.78 -6.05
N GLY A 25 2.45 -7.31 -6.40
CA GLY A 25 1.22 -7.60 -5.67
C GLY A 25 0.65 -8.96 -6.06
N THR A 26 0.02 -9.62 -5.09
CA THR A 26 -0.61 -10.92 -5.25
C THR A 26 -2.10 -10.85 -4.94
N PHE A 27 -2.84 -11.90 -5.33
CA PHE A 27 -4.27 -11.95 -5.07
C PHE A 27 -4.61 -12.22 -3.59
N ARG A 28 -3.73 -12.90 -2.82
CA ARG A 28 -4.04 -13.35 -1.45
C ARG A 28 -2.92 -13.23 -0.42
N ASN A 29 -1.70 -12.89 -0.83
CA ASN A 29 -0.52 -12.92 0.03
C ASN A 29 0.21 -11.57 0.01
N GLY A 30 -0.53 -10.47 -0.15
CA GLY A 30 0.07 -9.14 -0.08
C GLY A 30 1.05 -8.86 -1.21
N ILE A 31 2.22 -8.34 -0.85
CA ILE A 31 3.21 -7.81 -1.79
C ILE A 31 4.59 -8.39 -1.49
N ASP A 32 5.27 -8.82 -2.54
CA ASP A 32 6.71 -9.05 -2.52
C ASP A 32 7.46 -7.90 -3.18
N VAL A 33 8.63 -7.56 -2.63
CA VAL A 33 9.54 -6.59 -3.22
C VAL A 33 10.83 -7.29 -3.61
N PHE A 34 11.26 -7.07 -4.84
CA PHE A 34 12.50 -7.58 -5.40
C PHE A 34 13.43 -6.41 -5.74
N SER A 35 14.74 -6.60 -5.57
CA SER A 35 15.72 -5.65 -6.10
C SER A 35 15.67 -5.65 -7.64
N GLY A 36 16.28 -4.65 -8.28
CA GLY A 36 16.44 -4.62 -9.74
C GLY A 36 17.22 -5.82 -10.31
N GLU A 37 17.94 -6.56 -9.46
CA GLU A 37 18.66 -7.80 -9.81
C GLU A 37 17.79 -9.05 -9.65
N GLY A 38 16.51 -8.90 -9.25
CA GLY A 38 15.57 -10.00 -9.08
C GLY A 38 15.65 -10.73 -7.73
N LYS A 39 16.41 -10.21 -6.76
CA LYS A 39 16.48 -10.79 -5.41
C LYS A 39 15.27 -10.33 -4.58
N LYS A 40 14.52 -11.24 -3.98
CA LYS A 40 13.48 -10.87 -2.99
C LYS A 40 14.14 -10.19 -1.80
N ILE A 41 13.73 -8.95 -1.50
CA ILE A 41 14.25 -8.16 -0.37
C ILE A 41 13.22 -7.96 0.73
N LYS A 42 11.92 -8.06 0.42
CA LYS A 42 10.86 -7.89 1.40
C LYS A 42 9.60 -8.65 1.01
N HIS A 43 8.89 -9.14 2.02
CA HIS A 43 7.49 -9.52 1.94
C HIS A 43 6.68 -8.59 2.86
N ILE A 44 5.58 -8.04 2.36
CA ILE A 44 4.70 -7.12 3.06
C ILE A 44 3.28 -7.67 3.00
N GLU A 45 2.76 -8.06 4.15
CA GLU A 45 1.41 -8.59 4.28
C GLU A 45 0.74 -7.98 5.51
N ASP A 46 -0.44 -7.41 5.31
CA ASP A 46 -1.37 -7.06 6.37
C ASP A 46 -2.81 -7.22 5.87
N ASP A 47 -3.77 -7.16 6.80
CA ASP A 47 -5.19 -7.34 6.51
C ASP A 47 -5.75 -6.39 5.43
N ASN A 48 -5.19 -5.20 5.28
CA ASN A 48 -5.62 -4.18 4.35
C ASN A 48 -4.99 -4.28 2.96
N ILE A 49 -3.80 -4.86 2.86
CA ILE A 49 -3.07 -5.02 1.60
C ILE A 49 -2.99 -6.46 1.13
N ARG A 50 -3.68 -7.40 1.79
CA ARG A 50 -3.64 -8.83 1.44
C ARG A 50 -3.99 -9.15 -0.02
N ASN A 51 -4.96 -8.42 -0.59
CA ASN A 51 -5.41 -8.61 -1.97
C ASN A 51 -5.10 -7.35 -2.77
N ILE A 52 -4.14 -7.45 -3.69
CA ILE A 52 -3.73 -6.34 -4.55
C ILE A 52 -4.39 -6.45 -5.91
N ASN A 53 -5.05 -5.37 -6.35
CA ASN A 53 -5.70 -5.30 -7.65
C ASN A 53 -4.90 -4.45 -8.65
N TYR A 54 -4.20 -3.42 -8.16
CA TYR A 54 -3.39 -2.53 -9.00
C TYR A 54 -2.31 -1.84 -8.19
N LEU A 55 -1.16 -1.58 -8.81
CA LEU A 55 -0.03 -0.82 -8.25
C LEU A 55 0.36 0.29 -9.22
N GLN A 56 0.62 1.49 -8.71
CA GLN A 56 1.03 2.64 -9.51
C GLN A 56 2.05 3.50 -8.76
N LEU A 57 3.18 3.79 -9.38
CA LEU A 57 4.12 4.77 -8.85
C LEU A 57 3.53 6.19 -8.95
N GLN A 58 3.54 6.92 -7.84
CA GLN A 58 3.18 8.33 -7.74
C GLN A 58 4.02 9.02 -6.64
N ASN A 59 4.72 10.10 -6.98
CA ASN A 59 5.45 10.94 -6.00
C ASN A 59 6.36 10.14 -5.05
N ASP A 60 7.19 9.23 -5.57
CA ASP A 60 8.11 8.37 -4.77
C ASP A 60 7.43 7.29 -3.93
N GLU A 61 6.11 7.14 -4.03
CA GLU A 61 5.34 6.12 -3.33
C GLU A 61 4.62 5.22 -4.35
N ILE A 62 4.38 3.97 -3.98
CA ILE A 62 3.48 3.09 -4.73
C ILE A 62 2.07 3.24 -4.16
N LEU A 63 1.13 3.67 -4.98
CA LEU A 63 -0.29 3.54 -4.69
C LEU A 63 -0.75 2.11 -4.93
N ALA A 64 -1.42 1.53 -3.94
CA ALA A 64 -2.02 0.22 -4.01
C ALA A 64 -3.55 0.32 -3.96
N ALA A 65 -4.19 -0.18 -5.01
CA ALA A 65 -5.62 -0.46 -4.99
C ALA A 65 -5.83 -1.87 -4.44
N THR A 66 -6.51 -1.96 -3.30
CA THR A 66 -6.73 -3.22 -2.58
C THR A 66 -8.22 -3.48 -2.38
N SER A 67 -8.57 -4.69 -1.95
CA SER A 67 -9.95 -5.03 -1.56
C SER A 67 -10.47 -4.22 -0.37
N LYS A 68 -9.58 -3.60 0.42
CA LYS A 68 -9.91 -2.78 1.59
C LYS A 68 -9.62 -1.28 1.39
N GLY A 69 -9.51 -0.84 0.15
CA GLY A 69 -9.40 0.57 -0.23
C GLY A 69 -8.06 0.95 -0.86
N LEU A 70 -7.72 2.24 -0.77
CA LEU A 70 -6.49 2.80 -1.33
C LEU A 70 -5.42 2.96 -0.24
N TRP A 71 -4.22 2.49 -0.55
CA TRP A 71 -3.07 2.50 0.35
C TRP A 71 -1.83 3.06 -0.37
N ARG A 72 -0.91 3.61 0.40
CA ARG A 72 0.41 4.11 -0.02
C ARG A 72 1.46 3.18 0.55
N LEU A 73 2.41 2.79 -0.27
CA LEU A 73 3.57 2.01 0.10
C LEU A 73 4.80 2.85 -0.17
N LYS A 74 5.62 3.06 0.86
CA LYS A 74 6.80 3.92 0.76
C LYS A 74 8.06 3.11 0.50
N ALA A 75 9.13 3.80 0.07
CA ALA A 75 10.42 3.17 -0.20
C ALA A 75 11.05 2.46 1.03
N ASP A 76 10.65 2.83 2.25
CA ASP A 76 11.05 2.15 3.50
C ASP A 76 10.15 0.95 3.85
N PHE A 77 9.28 0.53 2.92
CA PHE A 77 8.30 -0.53 3.04
C PHE A 77 7.16 -0.27 4.03
N SER A 78 7.00 0.97 4.52
CA SER A 78 5.85 1.32 5.35
C SER A 78 4.57 1.43 4.52
N VAL A 79 3.45 1.06 5.16
CA VAL A 79 2.10 1.05 4.58
C VAL A 79 1.26 2.12 5.26
N CYS A 80 0.66 3.02 4.49
CA CYS A 80 -0.17 4.12 4.99
C CYS A 80 -1.48 4.20 4.22
N LYS A 81 -2.60 4.50 4.90
CA LYS A 81 -3.87 4.69 4.21
C LYS A 81 -3.80 5.92 3.29
N PHE A 82 -4.33 5.83 2.07
CA PHE A 82 -4.29 6.95 1.12
C PHE A 82 -5.20 8.11 1.56
N VAL A 83 -6.43 7.78 1.98
CA VAL A 83 -7.37 8.76 2.55
C VAL A 83 -7.55 8.50 4.04
N GLU A 84 -7.02 9.39 4.86
CA GLU A 84 -7.45 9.50 6.25
C GLU A 84 -8.83 10.16 6.27
N ARG A 85 -9.80 9.53 6.92
CA ARG A 85 -11.15 10.09 7.04
C ARG A 85 -11.01 11.51 7.64
N LEU A 86 -11.44 12.52 6.90
CA LEU A 86 -11.54 13.93 7.30
C LEU A 86 -12.59 14.17 8.42
N ASN A 87 -12.79 13.19 9.31
CA ASN A 87 -13.85 13.19 10.31
C ASN A 87 -13.43 13.81 11.65
N GLN A 88 -12.16 14.20 11.84
CA GLN A 88 -11.78 14.89 13.08
C GLN A 88 -12.22 16.37 13.10
N HIS A 89 -12.23 17.06 11.95
CA HIS A 89 -12.64 18.47 11.88
C HIS A 89 -14.17 18.66 11.89
N ILE A 90 -14.92 17.79 11.20
CA ILE A 90 -16.40 17.88 11.17
C ILE A 90 -17.02 17.54 12.53
N PHE A 91 -16.40 16.65 13.30
CA PHE A 91 -16.89 16.28 14.63
C PHE A 91 -16.76 17.43 15.65
N GLN A 92 -15.68 18.22 15.59
CA GLN A 92 -15.51 19.38 16.47
C GLN A 92 -16.47 20.53 16.13
N MET A 93 -16.75 20.76 14.84
CA MET A 93 -17.71 21.79 14.42
C MET A 93 -19.16 21.50 14.84
N ARG A 94 -19.54 20.22 14.96
CA ARG A 94 -20.90 19.82 15.37
C ARG A 94 -21.16 19.88 16.88
N GLN A 95 -20.10 19.97 17.70
CA GLN A 95 -20.23 20.05 19.16
C GLN A 95 -20.01 21.47 19.73
N SER A 96 -19.74 22.44 18.86
CA SER A 96 -19.56 23.83 19.28
C SER A 96 -20.95 24.44 19.60
N PRO A 97 -21.20 24.97 20.81
CA PRO A 97 -22.43 25.70 21.07
C PRO A 97 -22.54 26.91 20.13
N PRO A 98 -23.75 27.31 19.70
CA PRO A 98 -23.92 28.47 18.84
C PRO A 98 -23.30 29.70 19.51
N ALA A 99 -22.52 30.47 18.73
CA ALA A 99 -21.93 31.71 19.21
C ALA A 99 -23.04 32.59 19.79
N LYS A 100 -22.89 33.01 21.05
CA LYS A 100 -23.83 33.93 21.69
C LYS A 100 -23.80 35.27 20.94
N ALA A 101 -24.97 35.72 20.50
CA ALA A 101 -25.20 37.06 19.97
C ALA A 101 -25.11 38.12 21.07
#